data_AF-A0A2S9XUC2-F1
#
_entry.id   AF-A0A2S9XUC2-F1
#
_cell.length_a   1.000
_cell.length_b   1.000
_cell.length_c   1.000
_cell.angle_alpha   90.00
_cell.angle_beta   90.00
_cell.angle_gamma   90.00
#
_symmetry.space_group_name_H-M   'P 1'
#
loop_
_entity.id
_entity.type
_entity.pdbx_description
1 polymer ?
#
loop_
_entity_poly.entity_id
_entity_poly.type
_entity_poly.pdbx_seq_one_letter_code
_entity_poly.pdbx_strand_id
1 'polypeptide(L)'
;MHVKPSNATSQTMNSTDYTTSGPDSGTTWATEDERLRSFGQAIDGIRRRTLAKVGQEDLRYIRGVDRLSRVAELVGRTLIAVSPGPLTFSVGVVSLWVYKQLQATEIGHAALHGAYNRIDDAGKYHSRQHSWQIPIDEASWIRGHNGRHHGLTNVAGHDADINFGPVRLTEQTPHRFVHYFQLPITLLFVFPSFAAAMNLHFTGVSDVLAGDKGGREFDFIEDRSPASVRDAFGRALRKFVPYYAKEYLLWPTLATLAFGWWLGVLVFAKSVLGNLLSELLRNVYSAATIHCGHVGEETSSYPAGTVPRSKGERYAMQVEATNNFEVPWLVSVFCGALDRQIEHHLFPTLPTNRLREVSREVRAVCTAHAVAYRSDSWGRTLTRALAQIGRLSRPLAHERRRADAPLAGANS
;
A
#
# COMPACT_ATOMS: atom_id res chain seq x y z
N MET A 1 -34.17 -24.01 -15.94
CA MET A 1 -33.28 -24.14 -17.12
C MET A 1 -31.85 -24.01 -16.62
N HIS A 2 -31.15 -25.14 -16.47
CA HIS A 2 -29.80 -25.21 -15.94
C HIS A 2 -28.79 -24.70 -16.97
N VAL A 3 -27.97 -23.71 -16.59
CA VAL A 3 -26.79 -23.31 -17.36
C VAL A 3 -25.56 -23.88 -16.63
N LYS A 4 -24.87 -24.81 -17.30
CA LYS A 4 -23.58 -25.39 -16.85
C LYS A 4 -22.45 -24.35 -17.00
N PRO A 5 -21.46 -24.33 -16.12
CA PRO A 5 -20.23 -23.56 -16.33
C PRO A 5 -19.28 -24.30 -17.28
N SER A 6 -18.67 -23.56 -18.22
CA SER A 6 -17.68 -24.05 -19.18
C SER A 6 -16.31 -24.23 -18.53
N ASN A 7 -15.72 -25.41 -18.68
CA ASN A 7 -14.32 -25.71 -18.36
C ASN A 7 -13.39 -25.00 -19.35
N ALA A 8 -12.51 -24.12 -18.86
CA ALA A 8 -11.37 -23.61 -19.63
C ALA A 8 -10.17 -24.53 -19.39
N THR A 9 -9.80 -25.29 -20.43
CA THR A 9 -8.63 -26.16 -20.46
C THR A 9 -7.43 -25.36 -20.94
N SER A 10 -6.30 -25.49 -20.23
CA SER A 10 -4.98 -24.99 -20.59
C SER A 10 -4.61 -25.33 -22.04
N GLN A 11 -4.43 -24.33 -22.89
CA GLN A 11 -3.79 -24.49 -24.20
C GLN A 11 -2.40 -23.85 -24.18
N THR A 12 -1.41 -24.70 -24.40
CA THR A 12 -0.04 -24.36 -24.78
C THR A 12 -0.04 -23.56 -26.08
N MET A 13 0.47 -22.33 -26.05
CA MET A 13 0.60 -21.47 -27.22
C MET A 13 1.75 -21.95 -28.11
N ASN A 14 1.41 -22.49 -29.29
CA ASN A 14 2.33 -22.61 -30.42
C ASN A 14 2.32 -21.29 -31.22
N SER A 15 3.50 -20.88 -31.66
CA SER A 15 3.76 -19.69 -32.45
C SER A 15 3.11 -19.75 -33.84
N THR A 16 2.23 -18.80 -34.14
CA THR A 16 2.04 -18.21 -35.48
C THR A 16 1.10 -16.99 -35.37
N ASP A 17 1.54 -15.86 -35.92
CA ASP A 17 0.83 -14.59 -36.17
C ASP A 17 0.13 -13.86 -35.00
N TYR A 18 0.91 -13.01 -34.32
CA TYR A 18 0.40 -11.96 -33.43
C TYR A 18 0.19 -10.65 -34.20
N THR A 19 -0.97 -10.48 -34.83
CA THR A 19 -1.49 -9.13 -35.12
C THR A 19 -2.43 -8.74 -33.99
N THR A 20 -1.90 -8.14 -32.92
CA THR A 20 -2.75 -7.51 -31.91
C THR A 20 -3.17 -6.14 -32.42
N SER A 21 -4.35 -6.07 -33.03
CA SER A 21 -5.03 -4.79 -33.26
C SER A 21 -5.43 -4.20 -31.91
N GLY A 22 -4.67 -3.22 -31.43
CA GLY A 22 -5.14 -2.36 -30.34
C GLY A 22 -6.42 -1.61 -30.76
N PRO A 23 -7.27 -1.17 -29.82
CA PRO A 23 -8.44 -0.38 -30.15
C PRO A 23 -8.00 0.96 -30.78
N ASP A 24 -8.34 1.16 -32.06
CA ASP A 24 -8.32 2.42 -32.81
C ASP A 24 -7.04 3.29 -32.82
N SER A 25 -5.86 2.74 -32.50
CA SER A 25 -4.60 3.52 -32.51
C SER A 25 -3.88 3.55 -33.87
N GLY A 26 -4.35 2.78 -34.87
CA GLY A 26 -3.73 2.68 -36.20
C GLY A 26 -2.28 2.20 -36.20
N THR A 27 -1.73 1.82 -35.04
CA THR A 27 -0.33 1.45 -34.86
C THR A 27 -0.23 -0.06 -34.76
N THR A 28 0.49 -0.69 -35.69
CA THR A 28 0.76 -2.13 -35.70
C THR A 28 2.22 -2.37 -35.37
N TRP A 29 2.51 -3.31 -34.47
CA TRP A 29 3.87 -3.79 -34.19
C TRP A 29 4.07 -5.15 -34.85
N ALA A 30 5.26 -5.41 -35.37
CA ALA A 30 5.57 -6.69 -35.99
C ALA A 30 5.75 -7.82 -34.96
N THR A 31 6.13 -7.48 -33.72
CA THR A 31 6.33 -8.43 -32.63
C THR A 31 5.92 -7.86 -31.28
N GLU A 32 5.64 -8.75 -30.32
CA GLU A 32 5.37 -8.39 -28.93
C GLU A 32 6.55 -7.63 -28.29
N ASP A 33 7.79 -8.04 -28.58
CA ASP A 33 8.97 -7.37 -28.04
C ASP A 33 9.11 -5.94 -28.59
N GLU A 34 8.70 -5.70 -29.84
CA GLU A 34 8.65 -4.35 -30.41
C GLU A 34 7.59 -3.48 -29.74
N ARG A 35 6.38 -4.03 -29.53
CA ARG A 35 5.31 -3.35 -28.78
C ARG A 35 5.76 -2.96 -27.39
N LEU A 36 6.37 -3.89 -26.64
CA LEU A 36 6.85 -3.65 -25.28
C LEU A 36 8.01 -2.64 -25.25
N ARG A 37 8.93 -2.67 -26.22
CA ARG A 37 9.95 -1.63 -26.36
C ARG A 37 9.34 -0.25 -26.60
N SER A 38 8.38 -0.14 -27.52
CA SER A 38 7.64 1.10 -27.78
C SER A 38 6.92 1.60 -26.54
N PHE A 39 6.22 0.71 -25.83
CA PHE A 39 5.52 1.03 -24.58
C PHE A 39 6.49 1.56 -23.52
N GLY A 40 7.63 0.89 -23.33
CA GLY A 40 8.66 1.33 -22.39
C GLY A 40 9.24 2.70 -22.72
N GLN A 41 9.46 3.00 -24.01
CA GLN A 41 9.92 4.31 -24.46
C GLN A 41 8.88 5.41 -24.22
N ALA A 42 7.60 5.12 -24.45
CA ALA A 42 6.50 6.05 -24.20
C ALA A 42 6.38 6.41 -22.70
N ILE A 43 6.36 5.39 -21.82
CA ILE A 43 6.35 5.59 -20.36
C ILE A 43 7.60 6.35 -19.89
N ASP A 44 8.78 6.04 -20.43
CA ASP A 44 10.00 6.79 -20.15
C ASP A 44 9.92 8.25 -20.58
N GLY A 45 9.26 8.53 -21.70
CA GLY A 45 8.98 9.88 -22.19
C GLY A 45 8.15 10.69 -21.21
N ILE A 46 7.06 10.11 -20.69
CA ILE A 46 6.23 10.72 -19.64
C ILE A 46 7.10 11.03 -18.42
N ARG A 47 7.83 10.04 -17.91
CA ARG A 47 8.70 10.21 -16.74
C ARG A 47 9.69 11.35 -16.92
N ARG A 48 10.40 11.41 -18.04
CA ARG A 48 11.41 12.47 -18.30
C ARG A 48 10.78 13.85 -18.30
N ARG A 49 9.66 14.03 -19.03
CA ARG A 49 8.96 15.32 -19.12
C ARG A 49 8.44 15.76 -17.76
N THR A 50 7.84 14.85 -17.00
CA THR A 50 7.26 15.19 -15.68
C THR A 50 8.34 15.46 -14.64
N LEU A 51 9.41 14.66 -14.59
CA LEU A 51 10.54 14.92 -13.69
C LEU A 51 11.21 16.26 -13.97
N ALA A 52 11.27 16.70 -15.23
CA ALA A 52 11.80 18.02 -15.58
C ALA A 52 10.95 19.19 -15.06
N LYS A 53 9.66 18.95 -14.75
CA LYS A 53 8.78 19.95 -14.11
C LYS A 53 8.89 19.96 -12.58
N VAL A 54 9.41 18.89 -11.97
CA VAL A 54 9.49 18.78 -10.51
C VAL A 54 10.44 19.85 -9.97
N GLY A 55 9.94 20.70 -9.08
CA GLY A 55 10.72 21.81 -8.56
C GLY A 55 10.04 22.56 -7.42
N GLN A 56 10.37 23.84 -7.28
CA GLN A 56 9.92 24.67 -6.15
C GLN A 56 8.39 24.81 -6.04
N GLU A 57 7.64 24.61 -7.12
CA GLU A 57 6.18 24.55 -7.06
C GLU A 57 5.66 23.35 -6.24
N ASP A 58 6.22 22.17 -6.46
CA ASP A 58 5.88 20.95 -5.73
C ASP A 58 6.26 21.06 -4.25
N LEU A 59 7.39 21.72 -3.97
CA LEU A 59 7.81 22.01 -2.61
C LEU A 59 6.89 23.04 -1.91
N ARG A 60 6.42 24.06 -2.64
CA ARG A 60 5.40 24.99 -2.12
C ARG A 60 4.09 24.29 -1.82
N TYR A 61 3.65 23.40 -2.72
CA TYR A 61 2.46 22.58 -2.52
C TYR A 61 2.56 21.76 -1.23
N ILE A 62 3.62 20.96 -1.07
CA ILE A 62 3.72 20.08 0.10
C ILE A 62 3.90 20.86 1.41
N ARG A 63 4.58 22.02 1.38
CA ARG A 63 4.64 22.94 2.52
C ARG A 63 3.25 23.49 2.89
N GLY A 64 2.39 23.74 1.90
CA GLY A 64 0.99 24.12 2.12
C GLY A 64 0.18 23.02 2.81
N VAL A 65 0.29 21.78 2.31
CA VAL A 65 -0.37 20.61 2.91
C VAL A 65 0.12 20.35 4.34
N ASP A 66 1.42 20.46 4.59
CA ASP A 66 1.97 20.29 5.93
C ASP A 66 1.43 21.37 6.88
N ARG A 67 1.41 22.65 6.49
CA ARG A 67 0.80 23.72 7.30
C ARG A 67 -0.67 23.41 7.64
N LEU A 68 -1.47 23.01 6.64
CA LEU A 68 -2.86 22.62 6.86
C LEU A 68 -2.96 21.48 7.89
N SER A 69 -2.12 20.46 7.76
CA SER A 69 -2.09 19.33 8.69
C SER A 69 -1.76 19.77 10.12
N ARG A 70 -0.83 20.73 10.30
CA ARG A 70 -0.47 21.26 11.63
C ARG A 70 -1.57 22.09 12.25
N VAL A 71 -2.29 22.87 11.44
CA VAL A 71 -3.50 23.58 11.89
C VAL A 71 -4.56 22.57 12.33
N ALA A 72 -4.77 21.50 11.55
CA ALA A 72 -5.72 20.45 11.89
C ALA A 72 -5.33 19.68 13.17
N GLU A 73 -4.04 19.47 13.41
CA GLU A 73 -3.52 18.91 14.67
C GLU A 73 -3.88 19.81 15.86
N LEU A 74 -3.58 21.10 15.76
CA LEU A 74 -3.88 22.08 16.81
C LEU A 74 -5.38 22.14 17.10
N VAL A 75 -6.20 22.37 16.07
CA VAL A 75 -7.66 22.43 16.19
C VAL A 75 -8.22 21.13 16.77
N GLY A 76 -7.75 19.99 16.27
CA GLY A 76 -8.18 18.67 16.72
C GLY A 76 -7.91 18.44 18.20
N ARG A 77 -6.66 18.64 18.62
CA ARG A 77 -6.24 18.46 20.02
C ARG A 77 -6.96 19.44 20.95
N THR A 78 -7.09 20.71 20.56
CA THR A 78 -7.80 21.72 21.37
C THR A 78 -9.27 21.36 21.52
N LEU A 79 -9.99 21.08 20.43
CA LEU A 79 -11.41 20.73 20.49
C LEU A 79 -11.67 19.46 21.28
N ILE A 80 -10.82 18.43 21.15
CA ILE A 80 -10.92 17.21 21.96
C ILE A 80 -10.80 17.55 23.45
N ALA A 81 -9.87 18.41 23.85
CA ALA A 81 -9.70 18.79 25.25
C ALA A 81 -10.92 19.58 25.77
N VAL A 82 -11.33 20.64 25.06
CA VAL A 82 -12.31 21.61 25.57
C VAL A 82 -13.77 21.33 25.22
N SER A 83 -14.05 20.36 24.35
CA SER A 83 -15.42 20.13 23.86
C SER A 83 -16.44 19.93 24.99
N PRO A 84 -17.55 20.69 24.99
CA PRO A 84 -18.64 20.51 25.97
C PRO A 84 -19.54 19.32 25.64
N GLY A 85 -19.51 18.82 24.39
CA GLY A 85 -20.41 17.76 23.95
C GLY A 85 -19.89 16.98 22.72
N PRO A 86 -20.65 15.95 22.31
CA PRO A 86 -20.21 14.97 21.32
C PRO A 86 -19.96 15.57 19.94
N LEU A 87 -20.74 16.59 19.52
CA LEU A 87 -20.57 17.21 18.21
C LEU A 87 -19.19 17.89 18.06
N THR A 88 -18.85 18.78 18.98
CA THR A 88 -17.55 19.47 19.00
C THR A 88 -16.38 18.52 19.23
N PHE A 89 -16.59 17.45 20.02
CA PHE A 89 -15.60 16.39 20.18
C PHE A 89 -15.34 15.68 18.85
N SER A 90 -16.39 15.31 18.11
CA SER A 90 -16.29 14.67 16.80
C SER A 90 -15.58 15.55 15.77
N VAL A 91 -15.84 16.86 15.76
CA VAL A 91 -15.07 17.80 14.91
C VAL A 91 -13.58 17.78 15.28
N GLY A 92 -13.26 17.72 16.58
CA GLY A 92 -11.89 17.56 17.05
C GLY A 92 -11.24 16.25 16.57
N VAL A 93 -11.96 15.13 16.67
CA VAL A 93 -11.51 13.81 16.19
C VAL A 93 -11.27 13.82 14.68
N VAL A 94 -12.18 14.38 13.89
CA VAL A 94 -12.03 14.47 12.42
C VAL A 94 -10.87 15.38 12.05
N SER A 95 -10.69 16.52 12.74
CA SER A 95 -9.54 17.41 12.51
C SER A 95 -8.21 16.72 12.82
N LEU A 96 -8.16 15.95 13.91
CA LEU A 96 -6.97 15.17 14.24
C LEU A 96 -6.74 14.01 13.25
N TRP A 97 -7.81 13.40 12.74
CA TRP A 97 -7.73 12.43 11.65
C TRP A 97 -7.17 13.06 10.37
N VAL A 98 -7.61 14.26 9.97
CA VAL A 98 -7.06 15.01 8.82
C VAL A 98 -5.54 15.17 8.96
N TYR A 99 -5.06 15.59 10.14
CA TYR A 99 -3.63 15.65 10.42
C TYR A 99 -2.93 14.30 10.22
N LYS A 100 -3.41 13.26 10.91
CA LYS A 100 -2.79 11.92 10.89
C LYS A 100 -2.80 11.32 9.47
N GLN A 101 -3.87 11.52 8.70
CA GLN A 101 -4.01 11.01 7.34
C GLN A 101 -3.07 11.71 6.37
N LEU A 102 -3.04 13.06 6.37
CA LEU A 102 -2.15 13.82 5.48
C LEU A 102 -0.66 13.53 5.77
N GLN A 103 -0.29 13.41 7.04
CA GLN A 103 1.07 13.05 7.42
C GLN A 103 1.42 11.60 7.04
N ALA A 104 0.45 10.69 7.04
CA ALA A 104 0.65 9.31 6.64
C ALA A 104 0.92 9.19 5.13
N THR A 105 0.02 9.72 4.30
CA THR A 105 -0.01 9.44 2.86
C THR A 105 0.54 10.60 2.02
N GLU A 106 -0.14 11.75 1.99
CA GLU A 106 0.24 12.87 1.10
C GLU A 106 1.65 13.42 1.37
N ILE A 107 2.06 13.45 2.65
CA ILE A 107 3.36 13.98 3.07
C ILE A 107 4.38 12.87 3.24
N GLY A 108 4.17 11.98 4.21
CA GLY A 108 5.24 11.10 4.67
C GLY A 108 5.58 9.99 3.68
N HIS A 109 4.58 9.32 3.13
CA HIS A 109 4.78 8.30 2.10
C HIS A 109 5.51 8.89 0.87
N ALA A 110 5.05 10.03 0.35
CA ALA A 110 5.71 10.72 -0.77
C ALA A 110 7.15 11.12 -0.44
N ALA A 111 7.39 11.67 0.75
CA ALA A 111 8.74 12.04 1.20
C ALA A 111 9.66 10.82 1.30
N LEU A 112 9.19 9.68 1.83
CA LEU A 112 9.99 8.46 1.97
C LEU A 112 10.26 7.74 0.65
N HIS A 113 9.40 7.89 -0.37
CA HIS A 113 9.75 7.52 -1.74
C HIS A 113 10.82 8.43 -2.37
N GLY A 114 11.13 9.55 -1.74
CA GLY A 114 12.11 10.51 -2.24
C GLY A 114 11.55 11.45 -3.30
N ALA A 115 10.23 11.71 -3.28
CA ALA A 115 9.56 12.61 -4.22
C ALA A 115 10.20 14.01 -4.32
N TYR A 116 10.82 14.47 -3.23
CA TYR A 116 11.41 15.80 -3.12
C TYR A 116 12.94 15.78 -3.07
N ASN A 117 13.59 14.61 -3.22
CA ASN A 117 15.05 14.49 -3.04
C ASN A 117 15.87 15.26 -4.08
N ARG A 118 15.26 15.60 -5.23
CA ARG A 118 15.92 16.33 -6.32
C ARG A 118 15.72 17.85 -6.27
N ILE A 119 15.00 18.33 -5.26
CA ILE A 119 14.71 19.75 -5.10
C ILE A 119 15.65 20.29 -4.02
N ASP A 120 16.42 21.31 -4.37
CA ASP A 120 17.25 22.02 -3.41
C ASP A 120 16.38 22.58 -2.27
N ASP A 121 16.92 22.57 -1.05
CA ASP A 121 16.22 23.01 0.17
C ASP A 121 14.94 22.23 0.51
N ALA A 122 14.82 20.98 0.06
CA ALA A 122 13.74 20.09 0.47
C ALA A 122 13.71 19.84 2.00
N GLY A 123 14.85 19.95 2.69
CA GLY A 123 14.95 19.85 4.15
C GLY A 123 14.27 18.59 4.68
N LYS A 124 13.32 18.76 5.62
CA LYS A 124 12.56 17.66 6.23
C LYS A 124 11.71 16.83 5.26
N TYR A 125 11.55 17.23 3.99
CA TYR A 125 10.85 16.44 2.96
C TYR A 125 11.79 15.51 2.18
N HIS A 126 13.11 15.61 2.40
CA HIS A 126 14.07 14.67 1.85
C HIS A 126 13.96 13.32 2.58
N SER A 127 13.94 12.20 1.84
CA SER A 127 13.61 10.87 2.39
C SER A 127 14.48 10.44 3.58
N ARG A 128 15.78 10.77 3.55
CA ARG A 128 16.74 10.48 4.64
C ARG A 128 16.59 11.35 5.89
N GLN A 129 15.91 12.50 5.79
CA GLN A 129 15.73 13.46 6.88
C GLN A 129 14.29 13.47 7.40
N HIS A 130 13.36 12.87 6.66
CA HIS A 130 11.95 12.89 6.99
C HIS A 130 11.65 12.01 8.21
N SER A 131 10.97 12.59 9.20
CA SER A 131 10.40 11.84 10.32
C SER A 131 8.92 11.59 10.07
N TRP A 132 8.57 10.35 9.75
CA TRP A 132 7.23 9.97 9.38
C TRP A 132 6.32 9.93 10.61
N GLN A 133 5.21 10.67 10.59
CA GLN A 133 4.32 10.79 11.76
C GLN A 133 3.28 9.65 11.82
N ILE A 134 3.78 8.41 11.84
CA ILE A 134 3.01 7.17 11.88
C ILE A 134 3.86 6.10 12.59
N PRO A 135 3.29 5.05 13.21
CA PRO A 135 4.11 4.08 13.93
C PRO A 135 4.79 3.06 13.00
N ILE A 136 5.38 3.47 11.86
CA ILE A 136 6.10 2.60 10.91
C ILE A 136 7.57 3.03 10.83
N ASP A 137 8.52 2.11 11.05
CA ASP A 137 9.95 2.37 10.95
C ASP A 137 10.35 2.69 9.51
N GLU A 138 10.85 3.90 9.29
CA GLU A 138 11.10 4.45 7.96
C GLU A 138 12.17 3.66 7.20
N ALA A 139 13.25 3.25 7.86
CA ALA A 139 14.34 2.53 7.21
C ALA A 139 13.90 1.13 6.78
N SER A 140 13.14 0.43 7.62
CA SER A 140 12.53 -0.85 7.28
C SER A 140 11.53 -0.72 6.14
N TRP A 141 10.68 0.29 6.16
CA TRP A 141 9.72 0.56 5.10
C TRP A 141 10.41 0.88 3.76
N ILE A 142 11.43 1.76 3.74
CA ILE A 142 12.18 2.08 2.52
C ILE A 142 12.82 0.83 1.93
N ARG A 143 13.45 -0.02 2.74
CA ARG A 143 14.09 -1.26 2.26
C ARG A 143 13.06 -2.23 1.68
N GLY A 144 11.96 -2.46 2.40
CA GLY A 144 10.93 -3.42 2.01
C GLY A 144 10.12 -2.96 0.82
N HIS A 145 9.52 -1.79 0.95
CA HIS A 145 8.54 -1.28 0.00
C HIS A 145 9.22 -0.66 -1.24
N ASN A 146 10.16 0.27 -1.07
CA ASN A 146 10.84 0.87 -2.24
C ASN A 146 11.76 -0.15 -2.94
N GLY A 147 12.46 -0.97 -2.14
CA GLY A 147 13.44 -1.93 -2.66
C GLY A 147 12.83 -3.15 -3.32
N ARG A 148 11.72 -3.67 -2.80
CA ARG A 148 11.12 -4.93 -3.30
C ARG A 148 9.78 -4.73 -3.98
N HIS A 149 8.80 -4.15 -3.29
CA HIS A 149 7.43 -4.01 -3.80
C HIS A 149 7.35 -3.21 -5.10
N HIS A 150 8.05 -2.07 -5.19
CA HIS A 150 8.16 -1.31 -6.43
C HIS A 150 9.16 -1.88 -7.44
N GLY A 151 10.07 -2.76 -7.00
CA GLY A 151 11.07 -3.38 -7.86
C GLY A 151 10.45 -4.41 -8.82
N LEU A 152 9.67 -5.33 -8.27
CA LEU A 152 8.92 -6.36 -8.99
C LEU A 152 7.57 -6.62 -8.29
N THR A 153 6.58 -5.82 -8.64
CA THR A 153 5.25 -5.81 -8.02
C THR A 153 4.50 -7.12 -8.26
N ASN A 154 3.86 -7.63 -7.20
CA ASN A 154 3.10 -8.88 -7.18
C ASN A 154 3.87 -10.13 -7.66
N VAL A 155 5.21 -10.13 -7.64
CA VAL A 155 6.01 -11.34 -7.90
C VAL A 155 6.22 -12.11 -6.60
N ALA A 156 5.72 -13.34 -6.54
CA ALA A 156 5.79 -14.17 -5.33
C ALA A 156 7.24 -14.42 -4.87
N GLY A 157 7.47 -14.40 -3.56
CA GLY A 157 8.81 -14.55 -2.98
C GLY A 157 9.73 -13.34 -3.13
N HIS A 158 9.38 -12.35 -3.95
CA HIS A 158 10.10 -11.08 -4.05
C HIS A 158 9.31 -9.94 -3.41
N ASP A 159 8.04 -9.78 -3.79
CA ASP A 159 7.14 -8.79 -3.21
C ASP A 159 6.50 -9.33 -1.94
N ALA A 160 6.97 -8.87 -0.79
CA ALA A 160 6.42 -9.26 0.49
C ALA A 160 5.02 -8.66 0.74
N ASP A 161 4.63 -7.58 0.05
CA ASP A 161 3.39 -6.85 0.34
C ASP A 161 2.14 -7.60 -0.16
N ILE A 162 2.31 -8.63 -1.00
CA ILE A 162 1.24 -9.57 -1.39
C ILE A 162 1.07 -10.76 -0.42
N ASN A 163 1.96 -10.89 0.57
CA ASN A 163 1.93 -11.90 1.62
C ASN A 163 1.99 -11.21 3.00
N PHE A 164 0.89 -10.56 3.39
CA PHE A 164 0.84 -9.70 4.56
C PHE A 164 0.43 -10.47 5.83
N GLY A 165 1.41 -11.15 6.45
CA GLY A 165 1.23 -11.87 7.71
C GLY A 165 0.19 -13.00 7.62
N PRO A 166 -0.97 -12.90 8.32
CA PRO A 166 -2.02 -13.93 8.28
C PRO A 166 -2.97 -13.80 7.07
N VAL A 167 -2.78 -12.84 6.17
CA VAL A 167 -3.67 -12.60 5.03
C VAL A 167 -2.94 -12.90 3.72
N ARG A 168 -3.53 -13.77 2.88
CA ARG A 168 -3.06 -13.98 1.50
C ARG A 168 -3.84 -13.08 0.54
N LEU A 169 -3.12 -12.35 -0.31
CA LEU A 169 -3.70 -11.42 -1.28
C LEU A 169 -3.68 -11.96 -2.72
N THR A 170 -2.90 -13.01 -2.98
CA THR A 170 -2.73 -13.61 -4.31
C THR A 170 -2.89 -15.13 -4.27
N GLU A 171 -3.07 -15.73 -5.44
CA GLU A 171 -3.10 -17.19 -5.60
C GLU A 171 -1.72 -17.84 -5.46
N GLN A 172 -0.66 -17.05 -5.58
CA GLN A 172 0.72 -17.50 -5.47
C GLN A 172 1.14 -17.78 -4.01
N THR A 173 0.34 -17.33 -3.03
CA THR A 173 0.57 -17.60 -1.61
C THR A 173 -0.21 -18.85 -1.18
N PRO A 174 0.49 -19.93 -0.75
CA PRO A 174 -0.16 -21.18 -0.36
C PRO A 174 -1.19 -20.99 0.75
N HIS A 175 -2.30 -21.74 0.67
CA HIS A 175 -3.31 -21.78 1.71
C HIS A 175 -2.76 -22.33 3.02
N ARG A 176 -3.22 -21.77 4.14
CA ARG A 176 -2.92 -22.20 5.51
C ARG A 176 -4.21 -22.13 6.32
N PHE A 177 -4.27 -22.87 7.43
CA PHE A 177 -5.45 -22.91 8.30
C PHE A 177 -5.95 -21.52 8.73
N VAL A 178 -5.04 -20.58 9.05
CA VAL A 178 -5.39 -19.20 9.42
C VAL A 178 -6.18 -18.47 8.33
N HIS A 179 -6.01 -18.82 7.06
CA HIS A 179 -6.68 -18.15 5.95
C HIS A 179 -8.19 -18.39 5.93
N TYR A 180 -8.71 -19.44 6.58
CA TYR A 180 -10.16 -19.60 6.75
C TYR A 180 -10.81 -18.42 7.48
N PHE A 181 -10.03 -17.69 8.28
CA PHE A 181 -10.48 -16.54 9.06
C PHE A 181 -9.92 -15.22 8.51
N GLN A 182 -9.35 -15.20 7.30
CA GLN A 182 -8.64 -14.00 6.86
C GLN A 182 -9.54 -12.79 6.64
N LEU A 183 -10.81 -12.97 6.25
CA LEU A 183 -11.74 -11.85 6.10
C LEU A 183 -12.06 -11.17 7.45
N PRO A 184 -12.48 -11.90 8.51
CA PRO A 184 -12.64 -11.28 9.82
C PRO A 184 -11.31 -10.77 10.39
N ILE A 185 -10.18 -11.45 10.17
CA ILE A 185 -8.85 -10.93 10.55
C ILE A 185 -8.57 -9.59 9.86
N THR A 186 -8.88 -9.50 8.56
CA THR A 186 -8.68 -8.28 7.77
C THR A 186 -9.53 -7.13 8.32
N LEU A 187 -10.83 -7.35 8.51
CA LEU A 187 -11.77 -6.29 8.89
C LEU A 187 -11.67 -5.88 10.36
N LEU A 188 -11.39 -6.81 11.26
CA LEU A 188 -11.42 -6.56 12.72
C LEU A 188 -10.03 -6.30 13.32
N PHE A 189 -8.95 -6.71 12.65
CA PHE A 189 -7.59 -6.55 13.17
C PHE A 189 -6.70 -5.77 12.22
N VAL A 190 -6.54 -6.20 10.96
CA VAL A 190 -5.62 -5.53 10.02
C VAL A 190 -6.09 -4.11 9.73
N PHE A 191 -7.36 -3.89 9.37
CA PHE A 191 -7.88 -2.56 9.04
C PHE A 191 -7.85 -1.61 10.25
N PRO A 192 -8.30 -2.00 11.46
CA PRO A 192 -8.23 -1.13 12.63
C PRO A 192 -6.82 -0.84 13.15
N SER A 193 -5.85 -1.71 12.88
CA SER A 193 -4.46 -1.59 13.36
C SER A 193 -3.43 -1.40 12.23
N PHE A 194 -3.87 -0.99 11.05
CA PHE A 194 -3.11 -1.07 9.80
C PHE A 194 -1.66 -0.59 9.88
N ALA A 195 -1.38 0.58 10.48
CA ALA A 195 0.01 1.04 10.60
C ALA A 195 0.86 0.20 11.55
N ALA A 196 0.28 -0.29 12.66
CA ALA A 196 1.00 -1.19 13.54
C ALA A 196 1.32 -2.50 12.79
N ALA A 197 0.35 -3.05 12.06
CA ALA A 197 0.56 -4.23 11.23
C ALA A 197 1.67 -4.01 10.18
N MET A 198 1.67 -2.85 9.50
CA MET A 198 2.71 -2.49 8.52
C MET A 198 4.10 -2.42 9.16
N ASN A 199 4.19 -1.86 10.37
CA ASN A 199 5.47 -1.83 11.08
C ASN A 199 5.98 -3.23 11.41
N LEU A 200 5.11 -4.10 11.94
CA LEU A 200 5.47 -5.49 12.26
C LEU A 200 5.89 -6.26 11.02
N HIS A 201 5.24 -6.00 9.88
CA HIS A 201 5.60 -6.54 8.56
C HIS A 201 7.02 -6.11 8.15
N PHE A 202 7.26 -4.82 7.91
CA PHE A 202 8.55 -4.35 7.36
C PHE A 202 9.75 -4.49 8.30
N THR A 203 9.50 -4.59 9.61
CA THR A 203 10.59 -4.82 10.58
C THR A 203 10.96 -6.30 10.69
N GLY A 204 10.13 -7.20 10.15
CA GLY A 204 10.31 -8.64 10.20
C GLY A 204 9.77 -9.30 11.47
N VAL A 205 9.06 -8.56 12.33
CA VAL A 205 8.42 -9.17 13.51
C VAL A 205 7.35 -10.17 13.08
N SER A 206 6.61 -9.89 12.02
CA SER A 206 5.64 -10.85 11.45
C SER A 206 6.29 -12.17 11.03
N ASP A 207 7.53 -12.14 10.52
CA ASP A 207 8.29 -13.36 10.19
C ASP A 207 8.69 -14.15 11.43
N VAL A 208 9.13 -13.44 12.48
CA VAL A 208 9.47 -14.07 13.77
C VAL A 208 8.25 -14.77 14.38
N LEU A 209 7.08 -14.14 14.30
CA LEU A 209 5.82 -14.65 14.86
C LEU A 209 5.20 -15.77 14.01
N ALA A 210 5.34 -15.70 12.68
CA ALA A 210 4.81 -16.73 11.77
C ALA A 210 5.49 -18.08 11.96
N GLY A 211 6.74 -18.10 12.45
CA GLY A 211 7.46 -19.33 12.74
C GLY A 211 7.99 -20.02 11.48
N ASP A 212 7.95 -21.35 11.44
CA ASP A 212 8.35 -22.10 10.26
C ASP A 212 7.37 -21.84 9.10
N LYS A 213 7.89 -21.35 7.97
CA LYS A 213 7.11 -21.11 6.75
C LYS A 213 7.04 -22.33 5.82
N GLY A 214 7.43 -23.52 6.31
CA GLY A 214 7.41 -24.77 5.57
C GLY A 214 8.48 -24.78 4.47
N GLY A 215 9.71 -24.36 4.82
CA GLY A 215 10.84 -24.26 3.89
C GLY A 215 10.85 -23.03 2.98
N ARG A 216 9.94 -22.06 3.17
CA ARG A 216 10.01 -20.76 2.49
C ARG A 216 10.95 -19.80 3.20
N GLU A 217 11.63 -18.96 2.43
CA GLU A 217 12.43 -17.87 2.97
C GLU A 217 11.57 -16.87 3.76
N PHE A 218 12.20 -16.25 4.76
CA PHE A 218 11.62 -15.13 5.47
C PHE A 218 11.60 -13.89 4.59
N ASP A 219 10.61 -13.03 4.81
CA ASP A 219 10.45 -11.87 3.94
C ASP A 219 11.48 -10.80 4.33
N PHE A 220 11.67 -10.49 5.62
CA PHE A 220 12.48 -9.35 6.10
C PHE A 220 13.58 -9.69 7.09
N ILE A 221 13.62 -10.91 7.63
CA ILE A 221 14.74 -11.40 8.45
C ILE A 221 15.51 -12.47 7.68
N GLU A 222 16.79 -12.67 7.99
CA GLU A 222 17.59 -13.72 7.37
C GLU A 222 17.30 -15.08 8.02
N ASP A 223 17.20 -15.08 9.35
CA ASP A 223 16.96 -16.25 10.16
C ASP A 223 16.20 -15.89 11.45
N ARG A 224 15.97 -16.89 12.31
CA ARG A 224 15.39 -16.71 13.66
C ARG A 224 16.45 -16.80 14.77
N SER A 225 17.70 -16.45 14.47
CA SER A 225 18.72 -16.34 15.50
C SER A 225 18.30 -15.29 16.55
N PRO A 226 18.76 -15.40 17.81
CA PRO A 226 18.47 -14.39 18.83
C PRO A 226 18.86 -12.97 18.40
N ALA A 227 19.90 -12.83 17.57
CA ALA A 227 20.34 -11.55 17.02
C ALA A 227 19.29 -10.96 16.06
N SER A 228 18.85 -11.73 15.05
CA SER A 228 17.83 -11.32 14.07
C SER A 228 16.49 -10.99 14.73
N VAL A 229 16.08 -11.79 15.71
CA VAL A 229 14.85 -11.55 16.49
C VAL A 229 14.95 -10.23 17.26
N ARG A 230 16.04 -10.03 18.00
CA ARG A 230 16.25 -8.81 18.80
C ARG A 230 16.33 -7.56 17.93
N ASP A 231 16.96 -7.66 16.76
CA ASP A 231 17.05 -6.58 15.78
C ASP A 231 15.69 -6.24 15.16
N ALA A 232 14.89 -7.24 14.75
CA ALA A 232 13.53 -7.03 14.25
C ALA A 232 12.63 -6.29 15.27
N PHE A 233 12.57 -6.80 16.50
CA PHE A 233 11.81 -6.14 17.58
C PHE A 233 12.40 -4.78 17.96
N GLY A 234 13.73 -4.64 17.97
CA GLY A 234 14.41 -3.37 18.24
C GLY A 234 14.05 -2.29 17.23
N ARG A 235 13.99 -2.62 15.93
CA ARG A 235 13.50 -1.71 14.90
C ARG A 235 12.03 -1.34 15.11
N ALA A 236 11.17 -2.32 15.38
CA ALA A 236 9.75 -2.05 15.61
C ALA A 236 9.53 -1.10 16.79
N LEU A 237 10.19 -1.37 17.93
CA LEU A 237 10.07 -0.60 19.15
C LEU A 237 10.66 0.80 19.03
N ARG A 238 11.74 0.98 18.25
CA ARG A 238 12.34 2.30 17.96
C ARG A 238 11.31 3.29 17.44
N LYS A 239 10.33 2.82 16.67
CA LYS A 239 9.24 3.67 16.18
C LYS A 239 8.00 3.64 17.07
N PHE A 240 7.57 2.46 17.51
CA PHE A 240 6.36 2.30 18.31
C PHE A 240 6.42 3.07 19.63
N VAL A 241 7.50 2.93 20.40
CA VAL A 241 7.61 3.51 21.73
C VAL A 241 7.47 5.03 21.69
N PRO A 242 8.29 5.79 20.93
CA PRO A 242 8.15 7.26 20.91
C PRO A 242 6.82 7.71 20.29
N TYR A 243 6.27 7.00 19.30
CA TYR A 243 4.98 7.36 18.71
C TYR A 243 3.85 7.21 19.73
N TYR A 244 3.71 6.04 20.37
CA TYR A 244 2.63 5.78 21.31
C TYR A 244 2.83 6.53 22.64
N ALA A 245 4.06 6.72 23.11
CA ALA A 245 4.33 7.60 24.24
C ALA A 245 3.91 9.04 23.94
N LYS A 246 4.18 9.55 22.73
CA LYS A 246 3.73 10.88 22.32
C LYS A 246 2.20 10.98 22.30
N GLU A 247 1.53 10.05 21.63
CA GLU A 247 0.08 10.10 21.41
C GLU A 247 -0.73 9.74 22.66
N TYR A 248 -0.29 8.80 23.50
CA TYR A 248 -1.12 8.29 24.60
C TYR A 248 -0.62 8.68 25.99
N LEU A 249 0.57 9.27 26.10
CA LEU A 249 1.10 9.78 27.37
C LEU A 249 1.37 11.29 27.31
N LEU A 250 2.24 11.76 26.41
CA LEU A 250 2.66 13.16 26.37
C LEU A 250 1.48 14.09 26.09
N TRP A 251 0.77 13.93 24.98
CA TRP A 251 -0.31 14.85 24.61
C TRP A 251 -1.48 14.84 25.61
N PRO A 252 -2.00 13.68 26.04
CA PRO A 252 -3.01 13.63 27.09
C PRO A 252 -2.54 14.28 28.39
N THR A 253 -1.28 14.07 28.82
CA THR A 253 -0.74 14.68 30.04
C THR A 253 -0.62 16.20 29.93
N LEU A 254 -0.10 16.72 28.80
CA LEU A 254 -0.02 18.15 28.57
C LEU A 254 -1.42 18.80 28.57
N ALA A 255 -2.41 18.13 27.98
CA ALA A 255 -3.79 18.57 28.04
C ALA A 255 -4.30 18.59 29.49
N THR A 256 -4.10 17.52 30.26
CA THR A 256 -4.48 17.44 31.70
C THR A 256 -3.89 18.58 32.53
N LEU A 257 -2.60 18.88 32.37
CA LEU A 257 -1.92 19.92 33.15
C LEU A 257 -2.54 21.32 32.95
N ALA A 258 -3.13 21.58 31.78
CA ALA A 258 -3.78 22.87 31.49
C ALA A 258 -5.13 23.09 32.22
N PHE A 259 -5.74 22.04 32.79
CA PHE A 259 -7.08 22.12 33.42
C PHE A 259 -7.09 21.79 34.93
N GLY A 260 -5.92 21.54 35.54
CA GLY A 260 -5.80 21.15 36.94
C GLY A 260 -6.28 19.71 37.21
N TRP A 261 -6.07 19.20 38.42
CA TRP A 261 -6.18 17.77 38.70
C TRP A 261 -7.61 17.19 38.55
N TRP A 262 -8.65 17.94 38.95
CA TRP A 262 -10.03 17.44 38.98
C TRP A 262 -10.64 17.32 37.58
N LEU A 263 -10.48 18.34 36.72
CA LEU A 263 -10.94 18.32 35.33
C LEU A 263 -9.95 17.59 34.41
N GLY A 264 -8.68 17.53 34.82
CA GLY A 264 -7.60 16.94 34.06
C GLY A 264 -7.77 15.45 33.77
N VAL A 265 -8.38 14.67 34.67
CA VAL A 265 -8.66 13.23 34.44
C VAL A 265 -9.65 13.04 33.30
N LEU A 266 -10.71 13.86 33.25
CA LEU A 266 -11.69 13.82 32.16
C LEU A 266 -11.04 14.26 30.84
N VAL A 267 -10.22 15.31 30.86
CA VAL A 267 -9.46 15.77 29.68
C VAL A 267 -8.47 14.71 29.20
N PHE A 268 -7.82 13.98 30.11
CA PHE A 268 -6.94 12.86 29.77
C PHE A 268 -7.71 11.78 29.02
N ALA A 269 -8.84 11.33 29.58
CA ALA A 269 -9.68 10.30 28.99
C ALA A 269 -10.21 10.72 27.61
N LYS A 270 -10.68 11.97 27.47
CA LYS A 270 -11.10 12.54 26.18
C LYS A 270 -9.96 12.56 25.17
N SER A 271 -8.75 12.94 25.59
CA SER A 271 -7.56 12.99 24.72
C SER A 271 -7.16 11.59 24.23
N VAL A 272 -7.12 10.61 25.13
CA VAL A 272 -6.87 9.20 24.78
C VAL A 272 -7.92 8.68 23.81
N LEU A 273 -9.21 8.90 24.10
CA LEU A 273 -10.31 8.48 23.23
C LEU A 273 -10.23 9.16 21.85
N GLY A 274 -9.93 10.47 21.81
CA GLY A 274 -9.81 11.20 20.55
C GLY A 274 -8.62 10.73 19.70
N ASN A 275 -7.49 10.39 20.33
CA ASN A 275 -6.35 9.79 19.65
C ASN A 275 -6.69 8.40 19.12
N LEU A 276 -7.35 7.55 19.91
CA LEU A 276 -7.79 6.22 19.50
C LEU A 276 -8.73 6.30 18.28
N LEU A 277 -9.77 7.14 18.34
CA LEU A 277 -10.76 7.26 17.27
C LEU A 277 -10.15 7.85 15.99
N SER A 278 -9.33 8.89 16.09
CA SER A 278 -8.66 9.47 14.92
C SER A 278 -7.65 8.50 14.29
N GLU A 279 -6.97 7.68 15.09
CA GLU A 279 -6.08 6.62 14.58
C GLU A 279 -6.85 5.47 13.95
N LEU A 280 -7.97 5.06 14.53
CA LEU A 280 -8.85 4.04 13.96
C LEU A 280 -9.34 4.49 12.57
N LEU A 281 -9.83 5.73 12.45
CA LEU A 281 -10.24 6.31 11.17
C LEU A 281 -9.09 6.31 10.17
N ARG A 282 -7.87 6.70 10.59
CA ARG A 282 -6.69 6.75 9.72
C ARG A 282 -6.27 5.34 9.29
N ASN A 283 -6.27 4.37 10.20
CA ASN A 283 -5.94 2.97 9.90
C ASN A 283 -6.93 2.38 8.89
N VAL A 284 -8.24 2.50 9.14
CA VAL A 284 -9.29 1.97 8.25
C VAL A 284 -9.24 2.64 6.87
N TYR A 285 -9.09 3.97 6.83
CA TYR A 285 -9.02 4.72 5.58
C TYR A 285 -7.79 4.33 4.75
N SER A 286 -6.60 4.28 5.37
CA SER A 286 -5.37 3.85 4.69
C SER A 286 -5.44 2.40 4.23
N ALA A 287 -5.99 1.49 5.05
CA ALA A 287 -6.15 0.09 4.67
C ALA A 287 -7.09 -0.05 3.47
N ALA A 288 -8.25 0.61 3.50
CA ALA A 288 -9.21 0.61 2.40
C ALA A 288 -8.63 1.22 1.11
N THR A 289 -7.77 2.23 1.23
CA THR A 289 -7.03 2.83 0.10
C THR A 289 -6.03 1.84 -0.50
N ILE A 290 -5.14 1.27 0.33
CA ILE A 290 -4.02 0.45 -0.13
C ILE A 290 -4.47 -0.91 -0.69
N HIS A 291 -5.47 -1.54 -0.07
CA HIS A 291 -5.98 -2.83 -0.57
C HIS A 291 -6.62 -2.69 -1.97
N CYS A 292 -7.26 -1.55 -2.27
CA CYS A 292 -7.80 -1.30 -3.61
C CYS A 292 -6.71 -1.29 -4.69
N GLY A 293 -5.50 -0.87 -4.34
CA GLY A 293 -4.39 -0.70 -5.29
C GLY A 293 -3.75 -2.01 -5.77
N HIS A 294 -3.74 -3.06 -4.94
CA HIS A 294 -2.97 -4.28 -5.18
C HIS A 294 -3.78 -5.57 -5.23
N VAL A 295 -5.03 -5.52 -4.80
CA VAL A 295 -5.84 -6.71 -4.56
C VAL A 295 -7.06 -6.68 -5.47
N GLY A 296 -7.23 -7.75 -6.24
CA GLY A 296 -8.41 -8.00 -7.05
C GLY A 296 -8.26 -9.33 -7.77
N GLU A 297 -9.37 -9.90 -8.21
CA GLU A 297 -9.32 -11.08 -9.09
C GLU A 297 -8.66 -10.73 -10.43
N GLU A 298 -8.83 -9.49 -10.88
CA GLU A 298 -8.32 -9.00 -12.16
C GLU A 298 -6.85 -8.55 -12.08
N THR A 299 -6.30 -8.30 -10.88
CA THR A 299 -4.89 -7.90 -10.75
C THR A 299 -3.97 -9.08 -10.98
N SER A 300 -2.99 -8.89 -11.86
CA SER A 300 -1.99 -9.91 -12.14
C SER A 300 -1.13 -10.19 -10.90
N SER A 301 -0.84 -11.47 -10.67
CA SER A 301 0.17 -11.91 -9.72
C SER A 301 1.05 -12.97 -10.37
N TYR A 302 2.35 -12.85 -10.17
CA TYR A 302 3.34 -13.58 -10.94
C TYR A 302 4.02 -14.65 -10.07
N PRO A 303 4.32 -15.85 -10.61
CA PRO A 303 5.03 -16.89 -9.88
C PRO A 303 6.42 -16.45 -9.42
N ALA A 304 6.94 -17.12 -8.40
CA ALA A 304 8.29 -16.90 -7.91
C ALA A 304 9.33 -17.15 -9.02
N GLY A 305 10.36 -16.32 -9.06
CA GLY A 305 11.41 -16.37 -10.09
C GLY A 305 11.03 -15.69 -11.41
N THR A 306 9.86 -15.06 -11.52
CA THR A 306 9.51 -14.27 -12.72
C THR A 306 10.46 -13.08 -12.88
N VAL A 307 11.13 -13.02 -14.03
CA VAL A 307 12.02 -11.90 -14.41
C VAL A 307 11.51 -11.29 -15.72
N PRO A 308 11.24 -9.98 -15.77
CA PRO A 308 10.84 -9.32 -17.01
C PRO A 308 11.99 -9.35 -18.03
N ARG A 309 11.68 -9.76 -19.25
CA ARG A 309 12.59 -9.82 -20.42
C ARG A 309 13.04 -8.45 -20.87
N SER A 310 12.24 -7.41 -20.63
CA SER A 310 12.56 -6.03 -20.97
C SER A 310 12.02 -5.04 -19.95
N LYS A 311 12.50 -3.80 -20.02
CA LYS A 311 11.97 -2.69 -19.21
C LYS A 311 10.49 -2.40 -19.51
N GLY A 312 10.08 -2.56 -20.78
CA GLY A 312 8.69 -2.40 -21.19
C GLY A 312 7.77 -3.45 -20.58
N GLU A 313 8.22 -4.70 -20.55
CA GLU A 313 7.50 -5.79 -19.88
C GLU A 313 7.38 -5.52 -18.38
N ARG A 314 8.46 -5.04 -17.72
CA ARG A 314 8.39 -4.64 -16.31
C ARG A 314 7.31 -3.59 -16.05
N TYR A 315 7.21 -2.57 -16.91
CA TYR A 315 6.16 -1.56 -16.79
C TYR A 315 4.77 -2.13 -17.02
N ALA A 316 4.60 -3.02 -18.01
CA ALA A 316 3.31 -3.67 -18.24
C ALA A 316 2.90 -4.50 -17.02
N MET A 317 3.84 -5.25 -16.44
CA MET A 317 3.61 -6.01 -15.20
C MET A 317 3.17 -5.12 -14.04
N GLN A 318 3.81 -3.96 -13.84
CA GLN A 318 3.43 -3.01 -12.78
C GLN A 318 2.02 -2.44 -13.00
N VAL A 319 1.66 -2.09 -14.24
CA VAL A 319 0.31 -1.63 -14.59
C VAL A 319 -0.71 -2.73 -14.33
N GLU A 320 -0.43 -3.95 -14.76
CA GLU A 320 -1.36 -5.07 -14.65
C GLU A 320 -1.46 -5.66 -13.23
N ALA A 321 -0.45 -5.45 -12.40
CA ALA A 321 -0.46 -5.85 -10.99
C ALA A 321 -1.23 -4.87 -10.09
N THR A 322 -1.64 -3.71 -10.61
CA THR A 322 -2.24 -2.64 -9.82
C THR A 322 -3.57 -2.16 -10.39
N ASN A 323 -4.40 -1.54 -9.53
CA ASN A 323 -5.63 -0.88 -9.92
C ASN A 323 -5.62 0.58 -9.47
N ASN A 324 -6.18 1.43 -10.31
CA ASN A 324 -6.59 2.77 -9.90
C ASN A 324 -8.04 2.79 -9.42
N PHE A 325 -8.42 3.84 -8.71
CA PHE A 325 -9.82 4.14 -8.46
C PHE A 325 -10.09 5.64 -8.54
N GLU A 326 -11.28 6.00 -9.01
CA GLU A 326 -11.65 7.40 -9.24
C GLU A 326 -12.36 7.98 -8.02
N VAL A 327 -11.84 9.11 -7.53
CA VAL A 327 -12.38 9.88 -6.40
C VAL A 327 -12.24 11.39 -6.66
N PRO A 328 -13.06 12.23 -5.99
CA PRO A 328 -12.86 13.68 -6.03
C PRO A 328 -11.47 14.10 -5.54
N TRP A 329 -10.98 15.24 -6.04
CA TRP A 329 -9.62 15.72 -5.75
C TRP A 329 -9.27 15.73 -4.25
N LEU A 330 -10.17 16.22 -3.39
CA LEU A 330 -9.93 16.27 -1.94
C LEU A 330 -9.73 14.87 -1.33
N VAL A 331 -10.48 13.87 -1.80
CA VAL A 331 -10.32 12.48 -1.36
C VAL A 331 -9.00 11.92 -1.88
N SER A 332 -8.62 12.22 -3.13
CA SER A 332 -7.32 11.84 -3.69
C SER A 332 -6.15 12.41 -2.86
N VAL A 333 -6.27 13.65 -2.35
CA VAL A 333 -5.29 14.24 -1.41
C VAL A 333 -5.16 13.40 -0.14
N PHE A 334 -6.26 12.95 0.46
CA PHE A 334 -6.20 12.04 1.62
C PHE A 334 -5.66 10.65 1.28
N CYS A 335 -5.86 10.17 0.05
CA CYS A 335 -5.25 8.93 -0.44
C CYS A 335 -3.74 9.06 -0.67
N GLY A 336 -3.16 10.27 -0.74
CA GLY A 336 -1.72 10.40 -1.04
C GLY A 336 -1.35 10.07 -2.48
N ALA A 337 -2.30 10.21 -3.42
CA ALA A 337 -2.21 9.70 -4.80
C ALA A 337 -2.15 8.16 -4.92
N LEU A 338 -2.44 7.41 -3.84
CA LEU A 338 -2.61 5.95 -3.90
C LEU A 338 -3.92 5.53 -4.61
N ASP A 339 -4.80 6.49 -4.95
CA ASP A 339 -5.88 6.28 -5.92
C ASP A 339 -5.35 6.14 -7.37
N ARG A 340 -4.09 6.53 -7.59
CA ARG A 340 -3.30 6.44 -8.83
C ARG A 340 -2.16 5.44 -8.67
N GLN A 341 -2.48 4.24 -8.17
CA GLN A 341 -1.52 3.18 -7.88
C GLN A 341 -0.69 2.76 -9.11
N ILE A 342 -1.27 2.78 -10.30
CA ILE A 342 -0.55 2.50 -11.56
C ILE A 342 0.57 3.52 -11.76
N GLU A 343 0.26 4.82 -11.72
CA GLU A 343 1.25 5.89 -11.88
C GLU A 343 2.28 5.87 -10.76
N HIS A 344 1.81 5.59 -9.54
CA HIS A 344 2.66 5.48 -8.37
C HIS A 344 3.70 4.36 -8.53
N HIS A 345 3.34 3.21 -9.10
CA HIS A 345 4.27 2.11 -9.37
C HIS A 345 5.23 2.38 -10.53
N LEU A 346 4.75 3.05 -11.57
CA LEU A 346 5.61 3.45 -12.69
C LEU A 346 6.61 4.54 -12.28
N PHE A 347 6.19 5.47 -11.41
CA PHE A 347 6.92 6.68 -11.05
C PHE A 347 6.92 6.98 -9.54
N PRO A 348 7.39 6.08 -8.68
CA PRO A 348 7.23 6.23 -7.22
C PRO A 348 7.92 7.48 -6.66
N THR A 349 8.93 8.00 -7.37
CA THR A 349 9.69 9.20 -7.00
C THR A 349 9.09 10.51 -7.51
N LEU A 350 7.89 10.50 -8.09
CA LEU A 350 7.17 11.74 -8.43
C LEU A 350 6.36 12.25 -7.23
N PRO A 351 6.29 13.57 -7.02
CA PRO A 351 5.31 14.17 -6.10
C PRO A 351 3.87 13.77 -6.42
N THR A 352 3.04 13.67 -5.39
CA THR A 352 1.64 13.19 -5.47
C THR A 352 0.77 14.02 -6.42
N ASN A 353 0.97 15.34 -6.47
CA ASN A 353 0.31 16.23 -7.42
C ASN A 353 0.68 15.91 -8.88
N ARG A 354 1.93 15.50 -9.14
CA ARG A 354 2.39 15.10 -10.48
C ARG A 354 1.90 13.72 -10.88
N LEU A 355 1.78 12.78 -9.93
CA LEU A 355 1.13 11.48 -10.17
C LEU A 355 -0.32 11.65 -10.66
N ARG A 356 -1.07 12.57 -10.04
CA ARG A 356 -2.44 12.91 -10.48
C ARG A 356 -2.45 13.52 -11.89
N GLU A 357 -1.51 14.43 -12.18
CA GLU A 357 -1.37 15.12 -13.48
C GLU A 357 -1.17 14.12 -14.63
N VAL A 358 -0.26 13.15 -14.47
CA VAL A 358 0.14 12.24 -15.56
C VAL A 358 -0.82 11.09 -15.83
N SER A 359 -1.79 10.83 -14.94
CA SER A 359 -2.66 9.65 -15.02
C SER A 359 -3.41 9.49 -16.35
N ARG A 360 -3.86 10.60 -16.95
CA ARG A 360 -4.55 10.57 -18.25
C ARG A 360 -3.61 10.17 -19.39
N GLU A 361 -2.37 10.65 -19.35
CA GLU A 361 -1.35 10.35 -20.37
C GLU A 361 -0.90 8.90 -20.26
N VAL A 362 -0.70 8.39 -19.03
CA VAL A 362 -0.39 6.98 -18.77
C VAL A 362 -1.51 6.08 -19.27
N ARG A 363 -2.77 6.39 -18.96
CA ARG A 363 -3.93 5.64 -19.47
C ARG A 363 -3.93 5.59 -20.99
N ALA A 364 -3.72 6.72 -21.67
CA ALA A 364 -3.68 6.79 -23.13
C ALA A 364 -2.56 5.92 -23.72
N VAL A 365 -1.36 5.94 -23.12
CA VAL A 365 -0.24 5.09 -23.55
C VAL A 365 -0.55 3.61 -23.32
N CYS A 366 -1.15 3.25 -22.19
CA CYS A 366 -1.55 1.86 -21.92
C CYS A 366 -2.59 1.37 -22.94
N THR A 367 -3.63 2.17 -23.21
CA THR A 367 -4.64 1.85 -24.22
C THR A 367 -4.02 1.69 -25.61
N ALA A 368 -3.17 2.63 -26.03
CA ALA A 368 -2.52 2.59 -27.33
C ALA A 368 -1.72 1.30 -27.53
N HIS A 369 -1.05 0.82 -26.48
CA HIS A 369 -0.23 -0.39 -26.52
C HIS A 369 -0.99 -1.65 -26.07
N ALA A 370 -2.30 -1.63 -25.83
CA ALA A 370 -3.05 -2.79 -25.33
C ALA A 370 -2.50 -3.37 -23.99
N VAL A 371 -2.03 -2.51 -23.09
CA VAL A 371 -1.72 -2.86 -21.69
C VAL A 371 -2.95 -2.57 -20.82
N ALA A 372 -3.38 -3.53 -20.00
CA ALA A 372 -4.63 -3.45 -19.25
C ALA A 372 -4.57 -2.42 -18.10
N TYR A 373 -4.92 -1.16 -18.39
CA TYR A 373 -5.08 -0.10 -17.40
C TYR A 373 -6.43 -0.24 -16.69
N ARG A 374 -6.43 -0.58 -15.40
CA ARG A 374 -7.66 -0.81 -14.62
C ARG A 374 -7.99 0.38 -13.73
N SER A 375 -9.23 0.86 -13.82
CA SER A 375 -9.73 1.95 -12.99
C SER A 375 -11.24 1.88 -12.84
N ASP A 376 -11.72 2.03 -11.61
CA ASP A 376 -13.16 1.98 -11.29
C ASP A 376 -13.51 2.93 -10.12
N SER A 377 -14.77 3.00 -9.69
CA SER A 377 -15.15 3.73 -8.47
C SER A 377 -14.54 3.06 -7.23
N TRP A 378 -14.16 3.87 -6.22
CA TRP A 378 -13.53 3.36 -5.01
C TRP A 378 -14.33 2.23 -4.31
N GLY A 379 -15.65 2.38 -4.21
CA GLY A 379 -16.51 1.35 -3.61
C GLY A 379 -16.45 0.01 -4.34
N ARG A 380 -16.50 0.02 -5.69
CA ARG A 380 -16.39 -1.21 -6.49
C ARG A 380 -15.02 -1.86 -6.36
N THR A 381 -13.94 -1.08 -6.41
CA THR A 381 -12.58 -1.59 -6.23
C THR A 381 -12.40 -2.22 -4.85
N LEU A 382 -12.91 -1.57 -3.79
CA LEU A 382 -12.86 -2.12 -2.43
C LEU A 382 -13.67 -3.41 -2.29
N THR A 383 -14.88 -3.45 -2.87
CA THR A 383 -15.69 -4.67 -2.88
C THR A 383 -14.99 -5.81 -3.60
N ARG A 384 -14.34 -5.56 -4.74
CA ARG A 384 -13.56 -6.57 -5.47
C ARG A 384 -12.35 -7.05 -4.66
N ALA A 385 -11.63 -6.15 -4.00
CA ALA A 385 -10.52 -6.50 -3.12
C ALA A 385 -10.97 -7.41 -1.96
N LEU A 386 -12.05 -7.04 -1.27
CA LEU A 386 -12.62 -7.83 -0.17
C LEU A 386 -13.20 -9.17 -0.66
N ALA A 387 -13.83 -9.20 -1.84
CA ALA A 387 -14.33 -10.44 -2.46
C ALA A 387 -13.17 -11.38 -2.81
N GLN A 388 -12.06 -10.84 -3.33
CA GLN A 388 -10.85 -11.61 -3.60
C GLN A 388 -10.26 -12.19 -2.30
N ILE A 389 -10.17 -11.40 -1.23
CA ILE A 389 -9.78 -11.92 0.10
C ILE A 389 -10.79 -12.99 0.58
N GLY A 390 -12.09 -12.81 0.38
CA GLY A 390 -13.09 -13.84 0.66
C GLY A 390 -12.86 -15.13 -0.10
N ARG A 391 -12.59 -15.06 -1.42
CA ARG A 391 -12.32 -16.20 -2.30
C ARG A 391 -11.07 -16.95 -1.87
N LEU A 392 -10.01 -16.22 -1.56
CA LEU A 392 -8.72 -16.76 -1.13
C LEU A 392 -8.74 -17.33 0.30
N SER A 393 -9.83 -17.15 1.06
CA SER A 393 -9.98 -17.75 2.39
C SER A 393 -10.13 -19.28 2.36
N ARG A 394 -10.49 -19.83 1.19
CA ARG A 394 -10.62 -21.27 0.94
C ARG A 394 -9.46 -21.75 0.06
N PRO A 395 -9.03 -23.02 0.19
CA PRO A 395 -8.04 -23.60 -0.73
C PRO A 395 -8.54 -23.52 -2.17
N LEU A 396 -7.65 -23.23 -3.12
CA LEU A 396 -7.95 -23.26 -4.55
C LEU A 396 -8.03 -24.71 -5.05
N ALA A 397 -8.60 -24.91 -6.25
CA ALA A 397 -8.80 -26.25 -6.80
C ALA A 397 -7.50 -27.06 -6.94
N HIS A 398 -6.39 -26.40 -7.32
CA HIS A 398 -5.09 -27.04 -7.42
C HIS A 398 -4.47 -27.38 -6.06
N GLU A 399 -4.79 -26.61 -5.01
CA GLU A 399 -4.32 -26.85 -3.64
C GLU A 399 -5.04 -28.06 -3.02
N ARG A 400 -6.35 -28.21 -3.27
CA ARG A 400 -7.13 -29.40 -2.85
C ARG A 400 -6.60 -30.68 -3.51
N ARG A 401 -6.36 -30.65 -4.82
CA ARG A 401 -5.82 -31.80 -5.55
C ARG A 401 -4.44 -32.26 -5.04
N ARG A 402 -3.60 -31.34 -4.54
CA ARG A 402 -2.31 -31.70 -3.93
C ARG A 402 -2.48 -32.36 -2.56
N ALA A 403 -3.46 -31.92 -1.76
CA ALA A 403 -3.76 -32.53 -0.48
C ALA A 403 -4.37 -33.93 -0.64
N ASP A 404 -5.14 -34.15 -1.72
CA ASP A 404 -5.79 -35.43 -2.03
C ASP A 404 -4.89 -36.40 -2.80
N ALA A 405 -3.68 -35.98 -3.21
CA ALA A 405 -2.74 -36.85 -3.90
C ALA A 405 -2.24 -37.93 -2.92
N PRO A 406 -2.30 -39.24 -3.26
CA PRO A 406 -1.75 -40.28 -2.42
C PRO A 406 -0.26 -39.98 -2.17
N LEU A 407 0.18 -40.12 -0.92
CA LEU A 407 1.60 -40.02 -0.55
C LEU A 407 2.39 -41.06 -1.35
N ALA A 408 2.91 -40.68 -2.50
CA ALA A 408 3.75 -41.53 -3.31
C ALA A 408 5.10 -41.70 -2.57
N GLY A 409 5.29 -42.87 -1.95
CA GLY A 409 6.62 -43.36 -1.55
C GLY A 409 7.04 -43.11 -0.10
N ALA A 410 6.28 -43.64 0.86
CA ALA A 410 6.88 -44.15 2.11
C ALA A 410 6.86 -45.67 2.05
N ASN A 411 7.70 -46.26 1.19
CA ASN A 411 8.08 -47.68 1.20
C ASN A 411 9.23 -47.89 0.20
N SER A 412 10.46 -47.78 0.70
CA SER A 412 11.59 -48.70 0.44
C SER A 412 12.82 -48.21 1.20
#